data_AF-A0AAW1U0S1-F1
#
_entry.id   AF-A0AAW1U0S1-F1
#
_cell.length_a   1.000
_cell.length_b   1.000
_cell.length_c   1.000
_cell.angle_alpha   90.00
_cell.angle_beta   90.00
_cell.angle_gamma   90.00
#
_symmetry.space_group_name_H-M   'P 1'
#
loop_
_entity.id
_entity.type
_entity.pdbx_description
1 polymer ?
#
loop_
_entity_poly.entity_id
_entity_poly.type
_entity_poly.pdbx_seq_one_letter_code
_entity_poly.pdbx_strand_id
1 'polypeptide(L)'
;MSSIEVDYNNVLSDSENVLEHSTVETTRGFIRVGAQYQAVCTELQPENQRAELREKAVLVWAPTDSITDKELEEYIALAKGKHGYTEEQALGLLRYNKYDLKLSAKHLTQFTPVPDGWSIEDAKLFKKTLHSVGRDFRKIKEVLPHKSICCLVEYFYKRRSEKKAKSAYRTRVSRKRKEAENSDGIENDLDLICGKAKKAKFS
;
A
#
# COMPACT_ATOMS: atom_id res chain seq x y z
N MET A 1 41.24 5.02 54.48
CA MET A 1 40.55 5.14 53.18
C MET A 1 39.72 6.41 53.25
N SER A 2 40.27 7.52 52.75
CA SER A 2 39.64 8.84 52.78
C SER A 2 38.77 9.02 51.54
N SER A 3 37.47 9.25 51.78
CA SER A 3 36.51 9.68 50.77
C SER A 3 36.87 11.08 50.27
N ILE A 4 36.85 11.28 48.96
CA ILE A 4 36.95 12.59 48.32
C ILE A 4 35.55 12.92 47.80
N GLU A 5 34.88 13.87 48.46
CA GLU A 5 33.71 14.56 47.92
C GLU A 5 34.20 15.62 46.92
N VAL A 6 33.59 15.67 45.74
CA VAL A 6 33.84 16.73 44.75
C VAL A 6 32.56 17.52 44.58
N ASP A 7 32.56 18.74 45.13
CA ASP A 7 31.47 19.69 45.07
C ASP A 7 31.19 20.15 43.62
N TYR A 8 29.97 19.90 43.16
CA TYR A 8 29.47 20.23 41.82
C TYR A 8 28.81 21.62 41.73
N ASN A 9 29.31 22.62 42.47
CA ASN A 9 28.67 23.94 42.56
C ASN A 9 29.63 25.10 42.33
N ASN A 10 30.38 25.08 41.23
CA ASN A 10 31.11 26.27 40.81
C ASN A 10 31.32 26.33 39.29
N VAL A 11 30.28 26.71 38.53
CA VAL A 11 30.36 27.64 37.39
C VAL A 11 28.93 28.14 37.09
N LEU A 12 28.45 29.13 37.84
CA LEU A 12 27.31 29.97 37.45
C LEU A 12 27.65 31.43 37.76
N SER A 13 28.43 32.03 36.87
CA SER A 13 28.40 33.46 36.54
C SER A 13 29.51 33.71 35.54
N ASP A 14 29.16 33.91 34.28
CA ASP A 14 29.51 35.15 33.57
C ASP A 14 29.09 35.09 32.10
N SER A 15 28.24 36.05 31.77
CA SER A 15 28.15 36.79 30.50
C SER A 15 28.08 36.07 29.16
N GLU A 16 27.03 36.46 28.43
CA GLU A 16 27.03 36.69 26.98
C GLU A 16 26.97 35.46 26.07
N ASN A 17 25.73 35.02 25.81
CA ASN A 17 25.14 34.78 24.48
C ASN A 17 26.09 34.77 23.26
N VAL A 18 27.01 33.80 23.17
CA VAL A 18 27.71 33.46 21.92
C VAL A 18 26.90 32.37 21.22
N LEU A 19 26.08 32.77 20.25
CA LEU A 19 25.40 31.86 19.33
C LEU A 19 26.40 31.33 18.30
N GLU A 20 27.25 30.40 18.74
CA GLU A 20 28.25 29.75 17.91
C GLU A 20 27.56 28.74 16.97
N HIS A 21 27.25 29.20 15.76
CA HIS A 21 26.75 28.34 14.70
C HIS A 21 27.92 27.62 14.06
N SER A 22 28.23 26.40 14.50
CA SER A 22 29.23 25.58 13.82
C SER A 22 28.63 25.01 12.53
N THR A 23 29.32 25.20 11.41
CA THR A 23 28.98 24.56 10.14
C THR A 23 30.02 23.51 9.81
N VAL A 24 29.59 22.25 9.69
CA VAL A 24 30.47 21.16 9.27
C VAL A 24 30.41 21.03 7.76
N GLU A 25 31.54 21.23 7.09
CA GLU A 25 31.68 21.01 5.66
C GLU A 25 31.68 19.50 5.35
N THR A 26 30.84 19.10 4.40
CA THR A 26 30.79 17.74 3.87
C THR A 26 31.01 17.78 2.36
N THR A 27 31.32 16.63 1.77
CA THR A 27 31.49 16.46 0.31
C THR A 27 30.26 16.85 -0.52
N ARG A 28 29.09 17.10 0.09
CA ARG A 28 27.84 17.48 -0.59
C ARG A 28 27.15 18.73 -0.01
N GLY A 29 27.85 19.53 0.79
CA GLY A 29 27.32 20.78 1.38
C GLY A 29 27.59 20.91 2.88
N PHE A 30 26.93 21.87 3.52
CA PHE A 30 27.18 22.25 4.92
C PHE A 30 26.08 21.72 5.85
N ILE A 31 26.47 21.10 6.95
CA ILE A 31 25.56 20.80 8.07
C ILE A 31 25.60 21.98 9.02
N ARG A 32 24.44 22.59 9.28
CA ARG A 32 24.31 23.70 10.23
C ARG A 32 24.00 23.17 11.61
N VAL A 33 24.75 23.63 12.61
CA VAL A 33 24.53 23.31 14.03
C VAL A 33 24.16 24.59 14.75
N GLY A 34 23.23 24.48 15.70
CA GLY A 34 22.74 25.59 16.51
C GLY A 34 21.28 25.39 16.92
N ALA A 35 20.83 26.17 17.90
CA ALA A 35 19.47 26.08 18.44
C ALA A 35 18.36 26.27 17.39
N GLN A 36 18.66 26.97 16.29
CA GLN A 36 17.73 27.19 15.17
C GLN A 36 17.67 26.01 14.19
N TYR A 37 18.58 25.05 14.31
CA TYR A 37 18.75 23.93 13.37
C TYR A 37 18.57 22.56 14.03
N GLN A 38 18.80 22.46 15.33
CA GLN A 38 18.65 21.23 16.10
C GLN A 38 17.25 21.11 16.71
N ALA A 39 16.75 19.86 16.81
CA ALA A 39 15.52 19.59 17.53
C ALA A 39 15.72 19.72 19.05
N VAL A 40 14.74 20.28 19.74
CA VAL A 40 14.70 20.26 21.21
C VAL A 40 14.39 18.84 21.65
N CYS A 41 15.34 18.19 22.31
CA CYS A 41 15.13 16.86 22.88
C CYS A 41 14.24 16.99 24.10
N THR A 42 12.99 16.57 23.98
CA THR A 42 12.03 16.57 25.10
C THR A 42 12.37 15.46 26.09
N GLU A 43 12.29 15.76 27.39
CA GLU A 43 12.50 14.78 28.45
C GLU A 43 11.46 13.65 28.42
N LEU A 44 11.86 12.47 28.88
CA LEU A 44 10.99 11.29 28.93
C LEU A 44 9.86 11.51 29.94
N GLN A 45 8.64 11.67 29.43
CA GLN A 45 7.45 11.80 30.26
C GLN A 45 7.06 10.45 30.89
N PRO A 46 6.73 10.41 32.19
CA PRO A 46 6.18 9.23 32.85
C PRO A 46 4.81 8.89 32.26
N GLU A 47 4.42 7.61 32.30
CA GLU A 47 3.26 7.08 31.56
C GLU A 47 1.94 7.79 31.89
N ASN A 48 1.77 8.23 33.13
CA ASN A 48 0.61 8.96 33.61
C ASN A 48 0.46 10.40 33.07
N GLN A 49 1.53 10.98 32.53
CA GLN A 49 1.54 12.34 31.96
C GLN A 49 1.54 12.33 30.43
N ARG A 50 1.56 11.15 29.80
CA ARG A 50 1.52 11.03 28.34
C ARG A 50 0.13 11.39 27.84
N ALA A 51 0.07 12.30 26.88
CA ALA A 51 -1.17 12.71 26.24
C ALA A 51 -1.90 11.51 25.61
N GLU A 52 -3.23 11.46 25.75
CA GLU A 52 -4.04 10.45 25.08
C GLU A 52 -3.94 10.61 23.55
N LEU A 53 -3.66 9.51 22.85
CA LEU A 53 -3.50 9.49 21.39
C LEU A 53 -4.84 9.38 20.63
N ARG A 54 -5.96 9.24 21.33
CA ARG A 54 -7.28 8.94 20.74
C ARG A 54 -7.76 10.01 19.76
N GLU A 55 -7.42 11.27 19.99
CA GLU A 55 -7.78 12.36 19.08
C GLU A 55 -6.91 12.38 17.80
N LYS A 56 -5.74 11.73 17.83
CA LYS A 56 -4.76 11.74 16.73
C LYS A 56 -4.83 10.51 15.83
N ALA A 57 -5.55 9.46 16.24
CA ALA A 57 -5.60 8.20 15.52
C ALA A 57 -6.98 7.52 15.63
N VAL A 58 -7.45 7.01 14.49
CA VAL A 58 -8.67 6.20 14.42
C VAL A 58 -8.28 4.74 14.16
N LEU A 59 -8.76 3.83 15.02
CA LEU A 59 -8.52 2.40 14.87
C LEU A 59 -9.33 1.85 13.69
N VAL A 60 -8.67 1.57 12.57
CA VAL A 60 -9.31 1.03 11.36
C VAL A 60 -9.39 -0.50 11.34
N TRP A 61 -8.44 -1.18 11.97
CA TRP A 61 -8.40 -2.64 12.05
C TRP A 61 -7.60 -3.09 13.27
N ALA A 62 -7.97 -4.23 13.84
CA ALA A 62 -7.18 -4.93 14.85
C ALA A 62 -7.18 -6.44 14.52
N PRO A 63 -6.07 -7.15 14.78
CA PRO A 63 -6.05 -8.61 14.70
C PRO A 63 -7.13 -9.22 15.60
N THR A 64 -7.71 -10.33 15.18
CA THR A 64 -8.75 -11.05 15.93
C THR A 64 -8.64 -12.54 15.65
N ASP A 65 -8.94 -13.36 16.65
CA ASP A 65 -9.04 -14.82 16.53
C ASP A 65 -10.49 -15.29 16.33
N SER A 66 -11.45 -14.35 16.30
CA SER A 66 -12.89 -14.66 16.23
C SER A 66 -13.37 -15.14 14.86
N ILE A 67 -12.57 -14.93 13.81
CA ILE A 67 -12.88 -15.31 12.43
C ILE A 67 -11.68 -16.06 11.86
N THR A 68 -11.93 -17.12 11.10
CA THR A 68 -10.86 -17.79 10.37
C THR A 68 -10.53 -17.04 9.09
N ASP A 69 -9.29 -17.18 8.60
CA ASP A 69 -8.86 -16.53 7.35
C ASP A 69 -9.76 -16.90 6.16
N LYS A 70 -10.25 -18.16 6.12
CA LYS A 70 -11.15 -18.63 5.06
C LYS A 70 -12.49 -17.89 5.07
N GLU A 71 -13.11 -17.75 6.23
CA GLU A 71 -14.39 -17.05 6.38
C GLU A 71 -14.23 -15.56 6.06
N LEU A 72 -13.09 -14.97 6.42
CA LEU A 72 -12.75 -13.59 6.07
C LEU A 72 -12.60 -13.40 4.56
N GLU A 73 -11.88 -14.29 3.88
CA GLU A 73 -11.72 -14.28 2.43
C GLU A 73 -13.06 -14.42 1.71
N GLU A 74 -13.92 -15.33 2.15
CA GLU A 74 -15.28 -15.51 1.61
C GLU A 74 -16.12 -14.24 1.77
N TYR A 75 -16.03 -13.59 2.92
CA TYR A 75 -16.72 -12.32 3.18
C TYR A 75 -16.21 -11.19 2.26
N ILE A 76 -14.90 -11.05 2.10
CA ILE A 76 -14.30 -10.05 1.20
C ILE A 76 -14.70 -10.32 -0.25
N ALA A 77 -14.71 -11.59 -0.67
CA ALA A 77 -15.14 -11.98 -2.01
C ALA A 77 -16.61 -11.64 -2.26
N LEU A 78 -17.49 -11.86 -1.28
CA LEU A 78 -18.90 -11.49 -1.34
C LEU A 78 -19.07 -9.97 -1.42
N ALA A 79 -18.35 -9.20 -0.60
CA ALA A 79 -18.40 -7.74 -0.60
C ALA A 79 -17.95 -7.14 -1.94
N LYS A 80 -16.82 -7.60 -2.48
CA LYS A 80 -16.28 -7.15 -3.78
C LYS A 80 -17.16 -7.58 -4.95
N GLY A 81 -17.60 -8.84 -4.96
CA GLY A 81 -18.33 -9.41 -6.09
C GLY A 81 -19.79 -8.95 -6.17
N LYS A 82 -20.53 -9.07 -5.07
CA LYS A 82 -21.98 -8.81 -5.06
C LYS A 82 -22.32 -7.34 -4.88
N HIS A 83 -21.51 -6.61 -4.11
CA HIS A 83 -21.83 -5.26 -3.68
C HIS A 83 -20.84 -4.18 -4.15
N GLY A 84 -19.72 -4.57 -4.76
CA GLY A 84 -18.75 -3.63 -5.33
C GLY A 84 -17.94 -2.83 -4.31
N TYR A 85 -17.86 -3.28 -3.06
CA TYR A 85 -17.00 -2.62 -2.06
C TYR A 85 -15.52 -2.89 -2.32
N THR A 86 -14.67 -1.98 -1.85
CA THR A 86 -13.23 -2.24 -1.75
C THR A 86 -12.93 -3.15 -0.56
N GLU A 87 -11.72 -3.70 -0.53
CA GLU A 87 -11.28 -4.57 0.57
C GLU A 87 -11.27 -3.83 1.90
N GLU A 88 -10.76 -2.60 1.89
CA GLU A 88 -10.63 -1.74 3.05
C GLU A 88 -11.99 -1.36 3.61
N GLN A 89 -12.97 -1.12 2.74
CA GLN A 89 -14.36 -0.87 3.14
C GLN A 89 -14.98 -2.09 3.81
N ALA A 90 -14.79 -3.28 3.22
CA ALA A 90 -15.29 -4.53 3.79
C ALA A 90 -14.68 -4.80 5.18
N LEU A 91 -13.37 -4.65 5.32
CA LEU A 91 -12.66 -4.82 6.60
C LEU A 91 -13.11 -3.78 7.65
N GLY A 92 -13.27 -2.52 7.24
CA GLY A 92 -13.78 -1.46 8.12
C GLY A 92 -15.19 -1.75 8.64
N LEU A 93 -16.07 -2.25 7.76
CA LEU A 93 -17.43 -2.63 8.15
C LEU A 93 -17.44 -3.84 9.09
N LEU A 94 -16.57 -4.82 8.84
CA LEU A 94 -16.41 -5.98 9.73
C LEU A 94 -15.95 -5.55 11.12
N ARG A 95 -14.97 -4.64 11.20
CA ARG A 95 -14.47 -4.06 12.46
C ARG A 95 -15.56 -3.29 13.21
N TYR A 96 -16.39 -2.54 12.48
CA TYR A 96 -17.52 -1.79 13.02
C TYR A 96 -18.52 -2.73 13.71
N ASN A 97 -18.79 -3.87 13.09
CA ASN A 97 -19.68 -4.92 13.62
C ASN A 97 -18.99 -5.87 14.60
N LYS A 98 -17.84 -5.49 15.17
CA LYS A 98 -17.07 -6.31 16.13
C LYS A 98 -16.78 -7.73 15.61
N TYR A 99 -16.53 -7.86 14.32
CA TYR A 99 -16.21 -9.11 13.63
C TYR A 99 -17.36 -10.11 13.50
N ASP A 100 -18.62 -9.68 13.67
CA ASP A 100 -19.78 -10.51 13.33
C ASP A 100 -20.03 -10.51 11.81
N LEU A 101 -19.74 -11.63 11.16
CA LEU A 101 -19.90 -11.83 9.72
C LEU A 101 -21.36 -11.70 9.26
N LYS A 102 -22.32 -12.20 10.04
CA LYS A 102 -23.74 -12.19 9.66
C LYS A 102 -24.31 -10.79 9.71
N LEU A 103 -23.99 -10.06 10.77
CA LEU A 103 -24.39 -8.67 10.91
C LEU A 103 -23.72 -7.81 9.83
N SER A 104 -22.43 -8.04 9.59
CA SER A 104 -21.69 -7.31 8.56
C SER A 104 -22.22 -7.56 7.15
N ALA A 105 -22.63 -8.79 6.83
CA ALA A 105 -23.25 -9.12 5.56
C ALA A 105 -24.58 -8.40 5.33
N LYS A 106 -25.38 -8.18 6.39
CA LYS A 106 -26.60 -7.36 6.31
C LYS A 106 -26.29 -5.89 6.06
N HIS A 107 -25.28 -5.34 6.73
CA HIS A 107 -24.86 -3.97 6.51
C HIS A 107 -24.29 -3.74 5.10
N LEU A 108 -23.64 -4.74 4.49
CA LEU A 108 -23.19 -4.66 3.09
C LEU A 108 -24.35 -4.40 2.10
N THR A 109 -25.56 -4.90 2.37
CA THR A 109 -26.70 -4.67 1.48
C THR A 109 -27.27 -3.26 1.63
N GLN A 110 -27.08 -2.63 2.79
CA GLN A 110 -27.66 -1.33 3.13
C GLN A 110 -26.75 -0.15 2.75
N PHE A 111 -25.42 -0.32 2.81
CA PHE A 111 -24.47 0.77 2.61
C PHE A 111 -23.89 0.86 1.20
N THR A 112 -24.71 0.96 0.16
CA THR A 112 -24.22 1.02 -1.23
C THR A 112 -23.04 2.00 -1.38
N PRO A 113 -21.85 1.55 -1.83
CA PRO A 113 -20.70 2.42 -1.92
C PRO A 113 -20.96 3.54 -2.92
N VAL A 114 -20.47 4.74 -2.60
CA VAL A 114 -20.60 5.90 -3.49
C VAL A 114 -19.97 5.56 -4.84
N PRO A 115 -20.70 5.69 -5.97
CA PRO A 115 -20.17 5.42 -7.29
C PRO A 115 -18.91 6.24 -7.57
N ASP A 116 -17.98 5.68 -8.35
CA ASP A 116 -16.79 6.38 -8.81
C ASP A 116 -17.22 7.69 -9.50
N GLY A 117 -16.84 8.83 -8.94
CA GLY A 117 -17.33 10.18 -9.32
C GLY A 117 -16.88 10.67 -10.69
N TRP A 118 -16.46 9.75 -11.57
CA TRP A 118 -15.95 9.97 -12.90
C TRP A 118 -17.00 9.59 -13.95
N SER A 119 -17.52 10.61 -14.63
CA SER A 119 -18.33 10.37 -15.83
C SER A 119 -17.45 9.86 -16.97
N ILE A 120 -18.07 9.17 -17.93
CA ILE A 120 -17.38 8.72 -19.15
C ILE A 120 -16.84 9.92 -19.94
N GLU A 121 -17.54 11.04 -19.88
CA GLU A 121 -17.16 12.30 -20.53
C GLU A 121 -15.92 12.91 -19.86
N ASP A 122 -15.93 13.03 -18.52
CA ASP A 122 -14.78 13.51 -17.73
C ASP A 122 -13.56 12.63 -17.99
N ALA A 123 -13.73 11.31 -18.03
CA ALA A 123 -12.65 10.36 -18.29
C ALA A 123 -12.05 10.49 -19.70
N LYS A 124 -12.88 10.78 -20.72
CA LYS A 124 -12.44 11.04 -22.09
C LYS A 124 -11.70 12.38 -22.17
N LEU A 125 -12.27 13.41 -21.56
CA LEU A 125 -11.69 14.75 -21.52
C LEU A 125 -10.34 14.74 -20.81
N PHE A 126 -10.25 14.10 -19.65
CA PHE A 126 -9.01 13.89 -18.92
C PHE A 126 -7.94 13.19 -19.78
N LYS A 127 -8.31 12.10 -20.47
CA LYS A 127 -7.37 11.37 -21.35
C LYS A 127 -6.85 12.26 -22.48
N LYS A 128 -7.73 13.07 -23.09
CA LYS A 128 -7.39 13.99 -24.17
C LYS A 128 -6.41 15.06 -23.66
N THR A 129 -6.74 15.73 -22.56
CA THR A 129 -5.91 16.80 -21.98
C THR A 129 -4.56 16.27 -21.46
N LEU A 130 -4.55 15.08 -20.84
CA LEU A 130 -3.32 14.42 -20.40
C LEU A 130 -2.37 14.13 -21.58
N HIS A 131 -2.90 13.82 -22.75
CA HIS A 131 -2.08 13.53 -23.94
C HIS A 131 -1.44 14.80 -24.52
N SER A 132 -2.16 15.93 -24.53
CA SER A 132 -1.64 17.18 -25.08
C SER A 132 -0.72 17.93 -24.12
N VAL A 133 -1.09 18.00 -22.83
CA VAL A 133 -0.40 18.83 -21.82
C VAL A 133 0.61 18.03 -21.00
N GLY A 134 0.44 16.71 -20.91
CA GLY A 134 1.26 15.87 -20.03
C GLY A 134 0.80 15.93 -18.57
N ARG A 135 1.74 15.79 -17.62
CA ARG A 135 1.44 15.61 -16.17
C ARG A 135 1.24 16.93 -15.41
N ASP A 136 0.91 18.01 -16.10
CA ASP A 136 0.57 19.28 -15.45
C ASP A 136 -0.90 19.27 -15.02
N PHE A 137 -1.13 18.82 -13.79
CA PHE A 137 -2.49 18.71 -13.23
C PHE A 137 -3.16 20.06 -12.99
N ARG A 138 -2.42 21.17 -12.94
CA ARG A 138 -3.01 22.51 -12.82
C ARG A 138 -3.71 22.89 -14.11
N LYS A 139 -3.06 22.66 -15.26
CA LYS A 139 -3.67 22.85 -16.59
C LYS A 139 -4.79 21.87 -16.88
N ILE A 140 -4.69 20.62 -16.40
CA ILE A 140 -5.81 19.66 -16.52
C ILE A 140 -7.03 20.14 -15.72
N LYS A 141 -6.81 20.78 -14.56
CA LYS A 141 -7.90 21.37 -13.75
C LYS A 141 -8.59 22.56 -14.43
N GLU A 142 -7.90 23.32 -15.27
CA GLU A 142 -8.55 24.38 -16.07
C GLU A 142 -9.63 23.80 -17.01
N VAL A 143 -9.41 22.58 -17.52
CA VAL A 143 -10.37 21.87 -18.38
C VAL A 143 -11.45 21.13 -17.59
N LEU A 144 -11.15 20.75 -16.34
CA LEU A 144 -12.06 20.04 -15.42
C LEU A 144 -12.16 20.81 -14.08
N PRO A 145 -12.82 21.97 -14.05
CA PRO A 145 -12.82 22.87 -12.89
C PRO A 145 -13.56 22.27 -11.67
N HIS A 146 -14.52 21.39 -11.90
CA HIS A 146 -15.29 20.68 -10.87
C HIS A 146 -14.51 19.54 -10.20
N LYS A 147 -13.36 19.14 -10.75
CA LYS A 147 -12.50 18.11 -10.13
C LYS A 147 -11.37 18.76 -9.34
N SER A 148 -11.18 18.30 -8.11
CA SER A 148 -10.03 18.70 -7.30
C SER A 148 -8.73 18.10 -7.88
N ILE A 149 -7.59 18.77 -7.63
CA ILE A 149 -6.28 18.25 -8.06
C ILE A 149 -6.04 16.85 -7.47
N CYS A 150 -6.45 16.64 -6.22
CA CYS A 150 -6.36 15.34 -5.57
C CYS A 150 -7.10 14.24 -6.37
N CYS A 151 -8.35 14.49 -6.76
CA CYS A 151 -9.15 13.56 -7.55
C CYS A 151 -8.51 13.26 -8.93
N LEU A 152 -7.96 14.29 -9.59
CA LEU A 152 -7.25 14.13 -10.87
C LEU A 152 -6.00 13.25 -10.75
N VAL A 153 -5.23 13.45 -9.67
CA VAL A 153 -4.02 12.68 -9.38
C VAL A 153 -4.37 11.24 -9.00
N GLU A 154 -5.37 11.05 -8.14
CA GLU A 154 -5.88 9.73 -7.75
C GLU A 154 -6.31 8.93 -8.98
N TYR A 155 -7.10 9.53 -9.87
CA TYR A 155 -7.54 8.90 -11.11
C TYR A 155 -6.37 8.53 -12.03
N PHE A 156 -5.36 9.40 -12.15
CA PHE A 156 -4.16 9.11 -12.94
C PHE A 156 -3.43 7.86 -12.45
N TYR A 157 -3.24 7.72 -11.14
CA TYR A 157 -2.51 6.60 -10.56
C TYR A 157 -3.34 5.31 -10.53
N LYS A 158 -4.65 5.39 -10.24
CA LYS A 158 -5.59 4.25 -10.35
C LYS A 158 -5.56 3.64 -11.75
N ARG A 159 -5.64 4.47 -12.78
CA ARG A 159 -5.58 3.99 -14.18
C ARG A 159 -4.20 3.46 -14.58
N ARG A 160 -3.11 4.03 -14.04
CA ARG A 160 -1.75 3.59 -14.35
C ARG A 160 -1.47 2.21 -13.74
N SER A 161 -1.95 1.93 -12.53
CA SER A 161 -1.82 0.60 -11.92
C SER A 161 -2.65 -0.44 -12.68
N GLU A 162 -3.88 -0.13 -13.08
CA GLU A 162 -4.73 -1.03 -13.90
C GLU A 162 -4.08 -1.41 -15.23
N LYS A 163 -3.48 -0.45 -15.95
CA LYS A 163 -2.77 -0.71 -17.21
C LYS A 163 -1.58 -1.65 -17.01
N LYS A 164 -0.81 -1.44 -15.94
CA LYS A 164 0.32 -2.32 -15.60
C LYS A 164 -0.15 -3.73 -15.25
N ALA A 165 -1.20 -3.86 -14.44
CA ALA A 165 -1.77 -5.17 -14.07
C ALA A 165 -2.27 -5.94 -15.31
N LYS A 166 -2.99 -5.28 -16.22
CA LYS A 166 -3.44 -5.88 -17.49
C LYS A 166 -2.28 -6.31 -18.38
N SER A 167 -1.21 -5.49 -18.47
CA SER A 167 0.00 -5.84 -19.21
C SER A 167 0.69 -7.06 -18.62
N ALA A 168 0.90 -7.09 -17.30
CA ALA A 168 1.53 -8.20 -16.60
C ALA A 168 0.74 -9.51 -16.75
N TYR A 169 -0.60 -9.44 -16.65
CA TYR A 169 -1.48 -10.57 -16.90
C TYR A 169 -1.31 -11.13 -18.33
N ARG A 170 -1.33 -10.25 -19.34
CA ARG A 170 -1.12 -10.67 -20.75
C ARG A 170 0.22 -11.37 -20.94
N THR A 171 1.30 -10.82 -20.38
CA THR A 171 2.62 -11.45 -20.44
C THR A 171 2.65 -12.83 -19.77
N ARG A 172 1.99 -12.99 -18.60
CA ARG A 172 1.89 -14.29 -17.91
C ARG A 172 1.12 -15.33 -18.73
N VAL A 173 -0.02 -14.94 -19.31
CA VAL A 173 -0.83 -15.85 -20.15
C VAL A 173 -0.05 -16.28 -21.40
N SER A 174 0.65 -15.36 -22.05
CA SER A 174 1.50 -15.68 -23.20
C SER A 174 2.64 -16.63 -22.84
N ARG A 175 3.26 -16.48 -21.66
CA ARG A 175 4.32 -17.39 -21.18
C ARG A 175 3.77 -18.79 -20.89
N LYS A 176 2.62 -18.87 -20.22
CA LYS A 176 1.95 -20.15 -19.90
C LYS A 176 1.55 -20.92 -21.16
N ARG A 177 1.12 -20.23 -22.23
CA ARG A 177 0.87 -20.85 -23.54
C ARG A 177 2.14 -21.42 -24.17
N LYS A 178 3.23 -20.66 -24.19
CA LYS A 178 4.52 -21.14 -24.71
C LYS A 178 5.10 -22.30 -23.91
N GLU A 179 4.88 -22.33 -22.60
CA GLU A 179 5.30 -23.44 -21.73
C GLU A 179 4.49 -24.71 -22.00
N ALA A 180 3.18 -24.59 -22.26
CA ALA A 180 2.34 -25.72 -22.69
C ALA A 180 2.71 -26.22 -24.10
N GLU A 181 3.01 -25.31 -25.02
CA GLU A 181 3.47 -25.65 -26.38
C GLU A 181 4.84 -26.35 -26.38
N ASN A 182 5.71 -26.07 -25.39
CA ASN A 182 7.00 -26.73 -25.24
C ASN A 182 6.93 -28.09 -24.49
N SER A 183 5.88 -28.35 -23.69
CA SER A 183 5.73 -29.64 -22.99
C SER A 183 5.18 -30.75 -23.88
N ASP A 184 4.46 -30.40 -24.95
CA ASP A 184 3.85 -31.36 -25.88
C ASP A 184 4.83 -31.86 -26.98
N GLY A 185 6.11 -31.46 -26.89
CA GLY A 185 7.16 -31.76 -27.90
C GLY A 185 8.19 -32.83 -27.51
N ILE A 186 8.05 -33.52 -26.38
CA ILE A 186 8.95 -34.61 -25.96
C ILE A 186 8.14 -35.88 -25.67
N GLU A 187 7.49 -36.43 -26.70
CA GLU A 187 7.04 -37.83 -26.68
C GLU A 187 7.03 -38.36 -28.11
N ASN A 188 8.22 -38.60 -28.66
CA ASN A 188 8.46 -39.45 -29.82
C ASN A 188 9.96 -39.73 -29.88
N ASP A 189 10.41 -40.72 -29.11
CA ASP A 189 11.60 -41.55 -29.40
C ASP A 189 11.82 -42.51 -28.23
N LEU A 190 11.10 -43.64 -28.22
CA LEU A 190 11.46 -44.87 -27.50
C LEU A 190 10.55 -46.03 -27.92
N ASP A 191 10.47 -46.30 -29.22
CA ASP A 191 9.80 -47.51 -29.74
C ASP A 191 10.59 -48.18 -30.88
N LEU A 192 11.91 -48.27 -30.68
CA LEU A 192 12.79 -49.09 -31.51
C LEU A 192 13.85 -49.76 -30.64
N ILE A 193 13.46 -50.79 -29.89
CA ILE A 193 14.21 -52.02 -29.53
C ILE A 193 13.29 -52.85 -28.62
N CYS A 194 12.43 -53.71 -29.19
CA CYS A 194 12.06 -55.01 -28.61
C CYS A 194 11.28 -55.84 -29.64
N GLY A 195 11.78 -57.04 -29.91
CA GLY A 195 11.36 -57.90 -31.02
C GLY A 195 9.93 -58.47 -30.88
N LYS A 196 9.25 -58.53 -32.03
CA LYS A 196 8.00 -59.29 -32.19
C LYS A 196 8.30 -60.80 -32.11
N ALA A 197 7.99 -61.43 -30.98
CA ALA A 197 7.90 -62.88 -30.88
C ALA A 197 6.59 -63.39 -31.52
N LYS A 198 6.72 -64.23 -32.54
CA LYS A 198 5.61 -64.92 -33.22
C LYS A 198 5.03 -66.00 -32.30
N LYS A 199 3.72 -65.98 -32.02
CA LYS A 199 3.01 -67.13 -31.43
C LYS A 199 2.56 -68.09 -32.53
N ALA A 200 3.11 -69.30 -32.50
CA ALA A 200 2.56 -70.45 -33.21
C ALA A 200 1.24 -70.88 -32.55
N LYS A 201 0.23 -71.24 -33.35
CA LYS A 201 -0.90 -72.06 -32.91
C LYS A 201 -0.84 -73.39 -33.65
N PHE A 202 -0.88 -74.44 -32.84
CA PHE A 202 -1.02 -75.84 -33.23
C PHE A 202 -2.53 -76.15 -33.39
N SER A 203 -2.78 -77.08 -34.31
CA SER A 203 -4.05 -77.68 -34.75
C SER A 203 -4.93 -76.90 -35.73
#